data_AF-A3UIV6-F1
#
_entry.id   AF-A3UIV6-F1
#
_cell.length_a   1.000
_cell.length_b   1.000
_cell.length_c   1.000
_cell.angle_alpha   90.00
_cell.angle_beta   90.00
_cell.angle_gamma   90.00
#
_symmetry.space_group_name_H-M   'P 1'
#
loop_
_entity.id
_entity.type
_entity.pdbx_description
1 polymer ?
#
loop_
_entity_poly.entity_id
_entity_poly.type
_entity_poly.pdbx_seq_one_letter_code
_entity_poly.pdbx_strand_id
1 'polypeptide(L)'
;MPVMDHALAGRLPLDYRWLATVPGPPILREALALYGVQEVSGAGSNPEIIAWRDELITARPDLDWVREVYIDDGVPWCGLFVAICAHRAGHREIAPSFLSARAWRRFGTGVASGQPVVGDMLVFWRGSPNGTAGHVGFYVGEDATHYHVLGGNQSDSVSIMRIRRARLLYDGVRRPLPVAGGHPGWGRPMILTASAADDTENEA
;
A
#
# COMPACT_ATOMS: atom_id res chain seq x y z
N MET A 1 -26.52 6.76 -3.95
CA MET A 1 -26.01 5.57 -3.23
C MET A 1 -24.76 5.13 -3.98
N PRO A 2 -23.60 4.94 -3.33
CA PRO A 2 -22.46 4.35 -4.01
C PRO A 2 -22.83 2.93 -4.48
N VAL A 3 -22.52 2.62 -5.74
CA VAL A 3 -22.76 1.29 -6.33
C VAL A 3 -21.67 0.35 -5.83
N MET A 4 -22.06 -0.83 -5.32
CA MET A 4 -21.12 -1.88 -4.91
C MET A 4 -20.37 -2.41 -6.13
N ASP A 5 -19.04 -2.46 -6.05
CA ASP A 5 -18.23 -3.25 -6.98
C ASP A 5 -18.30 -4.72 -6.56
N HIS A 6 -19.22 -5.47 -7.19
CA HIS A 6 -19.43 -6.88 -6.88
C HIS A 6 -18.24 -7.77 -7.24
N ALA A 7 -17.44 -7.40 -8.24
CA ALA A 7 -16.25 -8.16 -8.64
C ALA A 7 -15.15 -8.03 -7.58
N LEU A 8 -14.91 -6.81 -7.10
CA LEU A 8 -13.99 -6.54 -5.99
C LEU A 8 -14.47 -7.20 -4.69
N ALA A 9 -15.76 -7.06 -4.36
CA ALA A 9 -16.33 -7.65 -3.15
C ALA A 9 -16.19 -9.18 -3.11
N GLY A 10 -16.25 -9.85 -4.26
CA GLY A 10 -16.05 -11.31 -4.37
C GLY A 10 -14.64 -11.77 -4.02
N ARG A 11 -13.63 -10.90 -4.23
CA ARG A 11 -12.21 -11.20 -3.97
C ARG A 11 -11.77 -10.89 -2.54
N LEU A 12 -12.43 -9.94 -1.87
CA LEU A 12 -12.04 -9.52 -0.52
C LEU A 12 -12.59 -10.47 0.56
N PRO A 13 -11.83 -10.70 1.66
CA PRO A 13 -12.34 -11.38 2.84
C PRO A 13 -13.56 -10.64 3.41
N LEU A 14 -14.45 -11.37 4.08
CA LEU A 14 -15.74 -10.85 4.56
C LEU A 14 -15.61 -9.55 5.35
N ASP A 15 -14.63 -9.48 6.26
CA ASP A 15 -14.38 -8.32 7.13
C ASP A 15 -13.98 -7.05 6.36
N TYR A 16 -13.55 -7.19 5.10
CA TYR A 16 -13.05 -6.09 4.27
C TYR A 16 -13.95 -5.78 3.06
N ARG A 17 -15.03 -6.54 2.84
CA ARG A 17 -15.93 -6.33 1.68
C ARG A 17 -16.57 -4.96 1.63
N TRP A 18 -16.71 -4.29 2.78
CA TRP A 18 -17.20 -2.91 2.84
C TRP A 18 -16.28 -1.93 2.08
N LEU A 19 -15.00 -2.24 1.85
CA LEU A 19 -14.11 -1.41 1.02
C LEU A 19 -14.64 -1.27 -0.42
N ALA A 20 -15.42 -2.24 -0.91
CA ALA A 20 -16.05 -2.22 -2.22
C ALA A 20 -17.34 -1.36 -2.30
N THR A 21 -17.86 -0.89 -1.16
CA THR A 21 -19.08 -0.05 -1.11
C THR A 21 -18.78 1.43 -0.86
N VAL A 22 -17.58 1.68 -0.37
CA VAL A 22 -17.16 2.96 0.16
C VAL A 22 -16.54 3.80 -0.96
N PRO A 23 -16.88 5.08 -1.15
CA PRO A 23 -16.04 5.98 -1.95
C PRO A 23 -14.72 6.23 -1.20
N GLY A 24 -13.57 5.98 -1.82
CA GLY A 24 -12.25 6.16 -1.21
C GLY A 24 -11.36 7.06 -2.07
N PRO A 25 -10.19 7.48 -1.55
CA PRO A 25 -9.25 8.25 -2.36
C PRO A 25 -8.81 7.40 -3.56
N PRO A 26 -8.58 8.00 -4.75
CA PRO A 26 -8.26 7.25 -5.97
C PRO A 26 -7.11 6.25 -5.80
N ILE A 27 -6.07 6.61 -5.06
CA ILE A 27 -4.92 5.73 -4.76
C ILE A 27 -5.32 4.43 -4.03
N LEU A 28 -6.33 4.47 -3.15
CA LEU A 28 -6.84 3.26 -2.51
C LEU A 28 -7.65 2.41 -3.49
N ARG A 29 -8.31 3.03 -4.49
CA ARG A 29 -9.05 2.30 -5.53
C ARG A 29 -8.09 1.52 -6.43
N GLU A 30 -6.98 2.14 -6.82
CA GLU A 30 -5.90 1.47 -7.55
C GLU A 30 -5.33 0.30 -6.75
N ALA A 31 -5.07 0.50 -5.46
CA ALA A 31 -4.58 -0.56 -4.58
C ALA A 31 -5.56 -1.75 -4.48
N LEU A 32 -6.86 -1.48 -4.37
CA LEU A 32 -7.90 -2.50 -4.30
C LEU A 32 -8.06 -3.27 -5.61
N ALA A 33 -7.91 -2.61 -6.75
CA ALA A 33 -7.97 -3.26 -8.07
C ALA A 33 -6.87 -4.33 -8.22
N LEU A 34 -5.71 -4.10 -7.61
CA LEU A 34 -4.56 -5.00 -7.63
C LEU A 34 -4.61 -6.10 -6.54
N TYR A 35 -5.66 -6.16 -5.71
CA TYR A 35 -5.75 -7.12 -4.60
C TYR A 35 -5.63 -8.59 -5.05
N GLY A 36 -4.68 -9.35 -4.54
CA GLY A 36 -4.49 -10.76 -4.87
C GLY A 36 -3.49 -11.03 -6.00
N VAL A 37 -2.86 -10.00 -6.57
CA VAL A 37 -1.65 -10.20 -7.40
C VAL A 37 -0.56 -10.86 -6.54
N GLN A 38 0.07 -11.91 -7.05
CA GLN A 38 1.08 -12.72 -6.34
C GLN A 38 2.36 -12.80 -7.14
N GLU A 39 3.53 -12.70 -6.51
CA GLU A 39 4.81 -12.98 -7.17
C GLU A 39 4.94 -14.45 -7.58
N VAL A 40 5.91 -14.75 -8.42
CA VAL A 40 6.24 -16.13 -8.79
C VAL A 40 7.31 -16.67 -7.84
N SER A 41 6.95 -17.64 -6.99
CA SER A 41 7.95 -18.29 -6.13
C SER A 41 9.00 -19.03 -6.96
N GLY A 42 10.28 -18.77 -6.68
CA GLY A 42 11.40 -19.48 -7.30
C GLY A 42 11.88 -18.81 -8.59
N ALA A 43 12.05 -19.58 -9.66
CA ALA A 43 12.62 -19.06 -10.91
C ALA A 43 11.53 -18.40 -11.79
N GLY A 44 11.66 -17.09 -12.02
CA GLY A 44 10.77 -16.31 -12.87
C GLY A 44 10.26 -15.07 -12.15
N SER A 45 9.39 -14.31 -12.82
CA SER A 45 8.69 -13.19 -12.20
C SER A 45 7.27 -13.05 -12.71
N ASN A 46 6.39 -12.50 -11.88
CA ASN A 46 5.06 -12.13 -12.30
C ASN A 46 5.16 -10.99 -13.33
N PRO A 47 4.69 -11.20 -14.57
CA PRO A 47 4.77 -10.19 -15.63
C PRO A 47 3.98 -8.92 -15.31
N GLU A 48 2.94 -8.99 -14.47
CA GLU A 48 2.19 -7.82 -14.03
C GLU A 48 3.02 -6.93 -13.10
N ILE A 49 3.75 -7.51 -12.14
CA ILE A 49 4.63 -6.76 -11.23
C ILE A 49 5.75 -6.08 -12.03
N ILE A 50 6.34 -6.80 -12.98
CA ILE A 50 7.37 -6.26 -13.87
C ILE A 50 6.80 -5.16 -14.77
N ALA A 51 5.56 -5.30 -15.25
CA ALA A 51 4.90 -4.27 -16.03
C ALA A 51 4.65 -2.99 -15.23
N TRP A 52 4.41 -3.06 -13.91
CA TRP A 52 4.30 -1.85 -13.06
C TRP A 52 5.59 -1.03 -13.06
N ARG A 53 6.74 -1.70 -12.97
CA ARG A 53 8.06 -1.05 -13.10
C ARG A 53 8.16 -0.34 -14.45
N ASP A 54 7.87 -1.06 -15.52
CA ASP A 54 8.03 -0.55 -16.88
C ASP A 54 7.07 0.61 -17.17
N GLU A 55 5.84 0.55 -16.68
CA GLU A 55 4.85 1.64 -16.76
C GLU A 55 5.36 2.91 -16.07
N LEU A 56 5.91 2.79 -14.86
CA LEU A 56 6.49 3.93 -14.15
C LEU A 56 7.66 4.57 -14.90
N ILE A 57 8.53 3.76 -15.51
CA ILE A 57 9.67 4.24 -16.30
C ILE A 57 9.19 4.91 -17.60
N THR A 58 8.21 4.31 -18.29
CA THR A 58 7.63 4.92 -19.49
C THR A 58 6.99 6.27 -19.19
N ALA A 59 6.28 6.39 -18.06
CA ALA A 59 5.69 7.65 -17.64
C ALA A 59 6.71 8.68 -17.12
N ARG A 60 7.84 8.20 -16.58
CA ARG A 60 8.92 9.02 -16.01
C ARG A 60 10.29 8.44 -16.37
N PRO A 61 10.84 8.81 -17.55
CA PRO A 61 12.12 8.27 -18.02
C PRO A 61 13.31 8.57 -17.10
N ASP A 62 13.21 9.55 -16.20
CA ASP A 62 14.19 9.80 -15.13
C ASP A 62 14.28 8.66 -14.10
N LEU A 63 13.35 7.70 -14.13
CA LEU A 63 13.35 6.50 -13.31
C LEU A 63 14.04 5.29 -13.97
N ASP A 64 14.72 5.43 -15.10
CA ASP A 64 15.31 4.29 -15.82
C ASP A 64 16.31 3.47 -14.96
N TRP A 65 16.96 4.11 -13.98
CA TRP A 65 17.79 3.46 -12.95
C TRP A 65 17.08 2.31 -12.21
N VAL A 66 15.74 2.32 -12.16
CA VAL A 66 14.94 1.27 -11.53
C VAL A 66 15.13 -0.07 -12.24
N ARG A 67 15.39 -0.11 -13.56
CA ARG A 67 15.64 -1.36 -14.30
C ARG A 67 16.87 -2.10 -13.80
N GLU A 68 17.85 -1.37 -13.29
CA GLU A 68 19.12 -1.92 -12.82
C GLU A 68 19.02 -2.49 -11.40
N VAL A 69 18.11 -1.96 -10.57
CA VAL A 69 17.97 -2.35 -9.16
C VAL A 69 16.75 -3.20 -8.87
N TYR A 70 15.73 -3.17 -9.72
CA TYR A 70 14.52 -3.98 -9.63
C TYR A 70 14.43 -4.87 -10.88
N ILE A 71 15.14 -6.00 -10.81
CA ILE A 71 15.33 -6.91 -11.94
C ILE A 71 14.18 -7.92 -12.01
N ASP A 72 13.79 -8.45 -10.85
CA ASP A 72 12.76 -9.48 -10.66
C ASP A 72 11.85 -9.13 -9.46
N ASP A 73 10.77 -9.88 -9.31
CA ASP A 73 9.81 -9.78 -8.20
C ASP A 73 10.29 -10.42 -6.88
N GLY A 74 11.49 -11.01 -6.83
CA GLY A 74 12.15 -11.39 -5.58
C GLY A 74 12.78 -10.20 -4.85
N VAL A 75 12.90 -9.05 -5.51
CA VAL A 75 13.27 -7.78 -4.86
C VAL A 75 12.06 -7.22 -4.12
N PRO A 76 12.20 -6.74 -2.86
CA PRO A 76 11.08 -6.20 -2.10
C PRO A 76 10.28 -5.13 -2.86
N TRP A 77 8.98 -5.36 -3.04
CA TRP A 77 8.13 -4.59 -3.96
C TRP A 77 6.94 -3.88 -3.33
N CYS A 78 6.86 -3.81 -1.99
CA CYS A 78 5.88 -2.96 -1.30
C CYS A 78 5.95 -1.49 -1.76
N GLY A 79 7.17 -0.97 -1.98
CA GLY A 79 7.39 0.38 -2.48
C GLY A 79 7.01 0.56 -3.96
N LEU A 80 7.27 -0.45 -4.81
CA LEU A 80 6.85 -0.45 -6.21
C LEU A 80 5.33 -0.46 -6.32
N PHE A 81 4.65 -1.30 -5.53
CA PHE A 81 3.20 -1.36 -5.45
C PHE A 81 2.57 0.00 -5.10
N VAL A 82 3.10 0.69 -4.09
CA VAL A 82 2.59 2.02 -3.72
C VAL A 82 2.88 3.05 -4.82
N ALA A 83 4.03 2.96 -5.51
CA ALA A 83 4.37 3.84 -6.61
C ALA A 83 3.41 3.70 -7.79
N ILE A 84 3.06 2.49 -8.20
CA ILE A 84 2.12 2.26 -9.29
C ILE A 84 0.71 2.73 -8.92
N CYS A 85 0.27 2.50 -7.68
CA CYS A 85 -1.01 3.02 -7.19
C CYS A 85 -1.05 4.54 -7.23
N ALA A 86 0.01 5.21 -6.79
CA ALA A 86 0.10 6.67 -6.81
C ALA A 86 0.09 7.21 -8.26
N HIS A 87 0.84 6.57 -9.16
CA HIS A 87 0.90 6.93 -10.57
C HIS A 87 -0.47 6.86 -11.24
N ARG A 88 -1.15 5.70 -11.16
CA ARG A 88 -2.45 5.48 -11.78
C ARG A 88 -3.56 6.35 -11.19
N ALA A 89 -3.47 6.67 -9.90
CA ALA A 89 -4.35 7.62 -9.24
C ALA A 89 -4.13 9.09 -9.66
N GLY A 90 -3.13 9.37 -10.50
CA GLY A 90 -2.87 10.72 -11.02
C GLY A 90 -1.99 11.60 -10.13
N HIS A 91 -1.26 11.02 -9.16
CA HIS A 91 -0.26 11.77 -8.42
C HIS A 91 0.95 12.06 -9.31
N ARG A 92 1.29 13.35 -9.45
CA ARG A 92 2.45 13.78 -10.26
C ARG A 92 3.78 13.38 -9.64
N GLU A 93 3.85 13.43 -8.31
CA GLU A 93 5.05 13.10 -7.55
C GLU A 93 4.94 11.69 -6.96
N ILE A 94 6.06 10.98 -6.93
CA ILE A 94 6.27 9.79 -6.09
C ILE A 94 7.52 10.02 -5.22
N ALA A 95 7.73 9.19 -4.20
CA ALA A 95 8.96 9.25 -3.44
C ALA A 95 10.18 9.00 -4.36
N PRO A 96 11.25 9.82 -4.34
CA PRO A 96 12.41 9.65 -5.23
C PRO A 96 13.09 8.28 -5.12
N SER A 97 13.10 7.70 -3.91
CA SER A 97 13.61 6.36 -3.64
C SER A 97 12.46 5.40 -3.31
N PHE A 98 11.40 5.42 -4.12
CA PHE A 98 10.13 4.75 -3.84
C PHE A 98 10.22 3.25 -3.55
N LEU A 99 11.23 2.55 -4.06
CA LEU A 99 11.47 1.14 -3.71
C LEU A 99 11.74 0.96 -2.21
N SER A 100 12.33 1.96 -1.55
CA SER A 100 12.50 1.97 -0.10
C SER A 100 11.19 2.36 0.59
N ALA A 101 10.60 1.43 1.35
CA ALA A 101 9.41 1.68 2.15
C ALA A 101 9.54 2.95 3.02
N ARG A 102 10.69 3.17 3.65
CA ARG A 102 10.93 4.33 4.53
C ARG A 102 10.97 5.68 3.79
N ALA A 103 11.18 5.70 2.47
CA ALA A 103 11.17 6.93 1.67
C ALA A 103 9.76 7.54 1.57
N TRP A 104 8.73 6.72 1.70
CA TRP A 104 7.33 7.13 1.63
C TRP A 104 6.87 8.06 2.75
N ARG A 105 7.65 8.19 3.83
CA ARG A 105 7.42 9.18 4.91
C ARG A 105 7.45 10.63 4.43
N ARG A 106 7.93 10.88 3.22
CA ARG A 106 7.97 12.21 2.58
C ARG A 106 6.82 12.44 1.60
N PHE A 107 5.97 11.44 1.35
CA PHE A 107 4.85 11.56 0.43
C PHE A 107 3.64 12.21 1.11
N GLY A 108 2.90 13.05 0.39
CA GLY A 108 1.67 13.66 0.89
C GLY A 108 1.85 14.54 2.14
N THR A 109 0.79 14.67 2.94
CA THR A 109 0.79 15.46 4.19
C THR A 109 0.98 14.54 5.40
N GLY A 110 1.82 14.96 6.35
CA GLY A 110 1.99 14.22 7.61
C GLY A 110 0.74 14.31 8.48
N VAL A 111 0.31 13.19 9.04
CA VAL A 111 -0.81 13.12 9.98
C VAL A 111 -0.26 12.80 11.37
N ALA A 112 -0.87 13.38 12.40
CA ALA A 112 -0.51 13.07 13.78
C ALA A 112 -0.66 11.56 14.03
N SER A 113 0.34 10.95 14.68
CA SER A 113 0.32 9.53 15.00
C SER A 113 -0.95 9.19 15.80
N GLY A 114 -1.62 8.10 15.43
CA GLY A 114 -2.88 7.67 16.04
C GLY A 114 -4.17 8.22 15.41
N GLN A 115 -4.08 9.00 14.33
CA GLN A 115 -5.26 9.46 13.57
C GLN A 115 -5.28 9.03 12.09
N PRO A 116 -4.85 7.81 11.72
CA PRO A 116 -4.97 7.36 10.34
C PRO A 116 -6.44 7.19 9.96
N VAL A 117 -6.73 7.43 8.69
CA VAL A 117 -8.04 7.17 8.10
C VAL A 117 -7.90 6.30 6.87
N VAL A 118 -9.00 5.68 6.43
CA VAL A 118 -9.03 4.78 5.26
C VAL A 118 -8.42 5.47 4.04
N GLY A 119 -7.34 4.86 3.53
CA GLY A 119 -6.55 5.36 2.41
C GLY A 119 -5.32 6.20 2.78
N ASP A 120 -5.10 6.52 4.06
CA ASP A 120 -3.80 7.02 4.51
C ASP A 120 -2.75 5.92 4.31
N MET A 121 -1.55 6.34 3.94
CA MET A 121 -0.40 5.46 3.83
C MET A 121 0.29 5.32 5.18
N LEU A 122 0.68 4.11 5.52
CA LEU A 122 1.40 3.78 6.75
C LEU A 122 2.79 3.29 6.40
N VAL A 123 3.79 3.81 7.09
CA VAL A 123 5.17 3.40 6.96
C VAL A 123 5.67 2.80 8.27
N PHE A 124 6.13 1.56 8.18
CA PHE A 124 6.57 0.75 9.31
C PHE A 124 8.07 0.54 9.28
N TRP A 125 8.68 0.29 10.45
CA TRP A 125 10.02 -0.28 10.52
C TRP A 125 9.96 -1.81 10.47
N ARG A 126 11.06 -2.43 10.01
CA ARG A 126 11.25 -3.88 10.03
C ARG A 126 12.64 -4.21 10.56
N GLY A 127 12.73 -5.21 11.43
CA GLY A 127 13.96 -5.58 12.16
C GLY A 127 14.36 -4.60 13.26
N SER A 128 14.59 -3.32 12.92
CA SER A 128 14.96 -2.28 13.88
C SER A 128 14.27 -0.94 13.59
N PRO A 129 13.74 -0.23 14.63
CA PRO A 129 13.21 1.13 14.47
C PRO A 129 14.20 2.09 13.80
N ASN A 130 15.49 1.95 14.10
CA ASN A 130 16.57 2.80 13.60
C ASN A 130 17.26 2.23 12.34
N GLY A 131 16.81 1.09 11.82
CA GLY A 131 17.35 0.48 10.60
C GLY A 131 16.89 1.16 9.31
N THR A 132 17.26 0.58 8.17
CA THR A 132 16.85 1.03 6.83
C THR A 132 15.67 0.25 6.26
N ALA A 133 15.47 -0.98 6.73
CA ALA A 133 14.34 -1.83 6.34
C ALA A 133 13.02 -1.30 6.91
N GLY A 134 11.94 -1.51 6.15
CA GLY A 134 10.61 -1.08 6.52
C GLY A 134 9.56 -1.71 5.62
N HIS A 135 8.31 -1.36 5.88
CA HIS A 135 7.16 -1.75 5.06
C HIS A 135 6.26 -0.55 4.82
N VAL A 136 5.55 -0.55 3.69
CA VAL A 136 4.60 0.52 3.34
C VAL A 136 3.34 -0.08 2.75
N GLY A 137 2.19 0.48 3.13
CA GLY A 137 0.89 0.11 2.59
C GLY A 137 -0.19 1.10 2.99
N PHE A 138 -1.43 0.80 2.64
CA PHE A 138 -2.59 1.66 2.90
C PHE A 138 -3.36 1.18 4.12
N TYR A 139 -3.67 2.10 5.03
CA TYR A 139 -4.58 1.87 6.14
C TYR A 139 -5.97 1.55 5.60
N VAL A 140 -6.50 0.39 5.98
CA VAL A 140 -7.90 -0.02 5.71
C VAL A 140 -8.70 -0.27 6.98
N GLY A 141 -8.06 -0.20 8.15
CA GLY A 141 -8.71 -0.29 9.45
C GLY A 141 -7.70 -0.54 10.55
N GLU A 142 -8.19 -0.72 11.76
CA GLU A 142 -7.37 -1.10 12.91
C GLU A 142 -8.20 -1.83 13.97
N ASP A 143 -7.51 -2.58 14.81
CA ASP A 143 -8.04 -3.12 16.06
C ASP A 143 -7.22 -2.61 17.24
N ALA A 144 -7.44 -3.17 18.43
CA ALA A 144 -6.77 -2.74 19.66
C ALA A 144 -5.24 -2.81 19.57
N THR A 145 -4.68 -3.73 18.80
CA THR A 145 -3.25 -4.04 18.80
C THR A 145 -2.58 -3.85 17.44
N HIS A 146 -3.35 -3.85 16.34
CA HIS A 146 -2.82 -3.82 14.97
C HIS A 146 -3.50 -2.78 14.08
N TYR A 147 -2.75 -2.28 13.11
CA TYR A 147 -3.28 -1.70 11.89
C TYR A 147 -3.60 -2.81 10.89
N HIS A 148 -4.67 -2.66 10.13
CA HIS A 148 -5.01 -3.52 9.00
C HIS A 148 -4.56 -2.80 7.73
N VAL A 149 -3.67 -3.43 6.98
CA VAL A 149 -2.87 -2.77 5.94
C VAL A 149 -3.03 -3.49 4.61
N LEU A 150 -3.56 -2.79 3.62
CA LEU A 150 -3.54 -3.21 2.22
C LEU A 150 -2.17 -2.87 1.64
N GLY A 151 -1.35 -3.87 1.34
CA GLY A 151 0.02 -3.68 0.88
C GLY A 151 0.45 -4.74 -0.12
N GLY A 152 1.48 -4.42 -0.91
CA GLY A 152 2.18 -5.36 -1.77
C GLY A 152 3.31 -6.08 -1.04
N ASN A 153 3.78 -7.20 -1.59
CA ASN A 153 4.79 -8.10 -1.05
C ASN A 153 4.45 -8.67 0.34
N GLN A 154 3.17 -8.68 0.69
CA GLN A 154 2.67 -9.18 1.95
C GLN A 154 2.39 -10.67 1.81
N SER A 155 3.33 -11.51 2.30
CA SER A 155 3.37 -12.94 1.96
C SER A 155 3.28 -13.12 0.44
N ASP A 156 4.23 -12.52 -0.28
CA ASP A 156 4.41 -12.70 -1.73
C ASP A 156 3.18 -12.23 -2.54
N SER A 157 2.37 -11.33 -1.99
CA SER A 157 1.10 -10.92 -2.58
C SER A 157 0.67 -9.48 -2.26
N VAL A 158 -0.28 -8.96 -3.05
CA VAL A 158 -1.09 -7.81 -2.66
C VAL A 158 -2.23 -8.32 -1.79
N SER A 159 -2.19 -8.03 -0.50
CA SER A 159 -3.15 -8.58 0.47
C SER A 159 -3.47 -7.59 1.57
N ILE A 160 -4.36 -7.96 2.50
CA ILE A 160 -4.58 -7.21 3.73
C ILE A 160 -3.98 -8.00 4.89
N MET A 161 -3.04 -7.40 5.62
CA MET A 161 -2.39 -8.02 6.78
C MET A 161 -2.53 -7.15 8.03
N ARG A 162 -2.39 -7.79 9.21
CA ARG A 162 -2.38 -7.09 10.49
C ARG A 162 -0.93 -6.78 10.87
N ILE A 163 -0.63 -5.51 11.10
CA ILE A 163 0.72 -5.04 11.46
C ILE A 163 0.65 -4.34 12.81
N ARG A 164 1.51 -4.76 13.74
CA ARG A 164 1.54 -4.26 15.12
C ARG A 164 1.67 -2.74 15.15
N ARG A 165 0.85 -2.09 15.98
CA ARG A 165 0.88 -0.62 16.15
C ARG A 165 2.27 -0.10 16.51
N ALA A 166 3.03 -0.85 17.31
CA ALA A 166 4.39 -0.50 17.72
C ALA A 166 5.41 -0.44 16.57
N ARG A 167 5.09 -1.04 15.40
CA ARG A 167 5.95 -0.99 14.21
C ARG A 167 5.81 0.29 13.40
N LEU A 168 4.80 1.10 13.67
CA LEU A 168 4.58 2.35 12.95
C LEU A 168 5.70 3.35 13.27
N LEU A 169 6.30 3.95 12.24
CA LEU A 169 7.26 5.04 12.43
C LEU A 169 6.53 6.29 12.93
N TYR A 170 7.21 7.10 13.76
CA TYR A 170 6.62 8.32 14.36
C TYR A 170 6.01 9.27 13.31
N ASP A 171 6.68 9.43 12.16
CA ASP A 171 6.27 10.21 10.99
C ASP A 171 5.67 9.35 9.87
N GLY A 172 5.21 8.15 10.22
CA GLY A 172 4.80 7.10 9.29
C GLY A 172 3.38 7.20 8.74
N VAL A 173 2.52 8.08 9.28
CA VAL A 173 1.16 8.28 8.75
C VAL A 173 1.16 9.41 7.73
N ARG A 174 0.89 9.06 6.47
CA ARG A 174 1.00 9.97 5.32
C ARG A 174 -0.32 10.00 4.55
N ARG A 175 -0.97 11.16 4.55
CA ARG A 175 -2.19 11.38 3.78
C ARG A 175 -1.86 11.77 2.34
N PRO A 176 -2.26 10.99 1.32
CA PRO A 176 -2.10 11.37 -0.07
C PRO A 176 -2.75 12.73 -0.35
N LEU A 177 -2.10 13.58 -1.15
CA LEU A 177 -2.69 14.85 -1.56
C LEU A 177 -3.94 14.62 -2.43
N PRO A 178 -4.95 15.51 -2.37
CA PRO A 178 -6.07 15.42 -3.29
C PRO A 178 -5.60 15.47 -4.75
N VAL A 179 -6.12 14.56 -5.56
CA VAL A 179 -5.98 14.58 -7.02
C VAL A 179 -7.25 15.16 -7.64
N ALA A 180 -7.16 15.79 -8.82
CA ALA A 180 -8.31 16.41 -9.47
C ALA A 180 -9.44 15.39 -9.68
N GLY A 181 -10.65 15.73 -9.24
CA GLY A 181 -11.83 14.84 -9.31
C GLY A 181 -11.86 13.72 -8.26
N GLY A 182 -10.88 13.63 -7.36
CA GLY A 182 -10.84 12.64 -6.28
C GLY A 182 -11.77 12.99 -5.11
N HIS A 183 -12.37 11.98 -4.48
CA HIS A 183 -13.09 12.15 -3.22
C HIS A 183 -12.11 12.23 -2.04
N PRO A 184 -12.36 13.08 -1.04
CA PRO A 184 -11.54 13.11 0.16
C PRO A 184 -11.59 11.74 0.86
N GLY A 185 -10.48 11.36 1.48
CA GLY A 185 -10.39 10.18 2.34
C GLY A 185 -11.38 10.24 3.51
N TRP A 186 -11.52 9.13 4.21
CA TRP A 186 -12.48 8.99 5.31
C TRP A 186 -12.12 9.92 6.48
N GLY A 187 -13.13 10.40 7.21
CA GLY A 187 -12.89 11.42 8.25
C GLY A 187 -12.47 10.88 9.62
N ARG A 188 -12.48 9.56 9.82
CA ARG A 188 -12.22 8.91 11.13
C ARG A 188 -11.51 7.57 10.95
N PRO A 189 -10.75 7.11 11.97
CA PRO A 189 -10.23 5.75 12.02
C PRO A 189 -11.36 4.72 11.89
N MET A 190 -11.09 3.63 11.19
CA MET A 190 -12.01 2.51 11.02
C MET A 190 -11.64 1.41 12.01
N ILE A 191 -12.45 1.27 13.07
CA ILE A 191 -12.23 0.24 14.09
C ILE A 191 -12.93 -1.05 13.66
N LEU A 192 -12.15 -2.11 13.49
CA LEU A 192 -12.60 -3.45 13.14
C LEU A 192 -12.48 -4.38 14.37
N THR A 193 -13.27 -5.44 14.39
CA THR A 193 -13.00 -6.56 15.30
C THR A 193 -11.67 -7.21 14.90
N ALA A 194 -10.97 -7.85 15.85
CA ALA A 194 -9.76 -8.60 15.53
C ALA A 194 -10.11 -9.63 14.44
N SER A 195 -9.61 -9.36 13.23
CA SER A 195 -9.87 -10.20 12.06
C SER A 195 -8.96 -11.43 12.09
N ALA A 196 -9.40 -12.50 11.43
CA ALA A 196 -8.59 -13.68 11.16
C ALA A 196 -7.44 -13.40 10.16
N ALA A 197 -7.28 -12.17 9.66
CA ALA A 197 -6.11 -11.76 8.90
C ALA A 197 -4.81 -12.03 9.69
N ASP A 198 -3.79 -12.56 9.00
CA ASP A 198 -2.56 -13.02 9.62
C ASP A 198 -1.77 -11.86 10.27
N ASP A 199 -1.24 -12.09 11.49
CA ASP A 199 -0.21 -11.28 12.16
C ASP A 199 1.14 -11.75 11.64
N THR A 200 1.93 -10.88 11.00
CA THR A 200 3.21 -11.28 10.42
C THR A 200 4.32 -10.25 10.65
N GLU A 201 5.55 -10.74 10.65
CA GLU A 201 6.76 -9.93 10.45
C GLU A 201 7.31 -10.09 9.02
N ASN A 202 6.68 -10.92 8.19
CA ASN A 202 7.11 -11.30 6.85
C ASN A 202 6.34 -10.54 5.76
N GLU A 203 6.69 -9.26 5.57
CA GLU A 203 6.21 -8.43 4.46
C GLU A 203 7.24 -8.30 3.33
N ALA A 204 8.09 -9.31 3.17
CA ALA A 204 9.05 -9.49 2.07
C ALA A 204 9.50 -10.95 2.01
#